data_AF-A0AAV9MZ49-F1
#
_entry.id   AF-A0AAV9MZ49-F1
#
_cell.length_a   1.000
_cell.length_b   1.000
_cell.length_c   1.000
_cell.angle_alpha   90.00
_cell.angle_beta   90.00
_cell.angle_gamma   90.00
#
_symmetry.space_group_name_H-M   'P 1'
#
loop_
_entity.id
_entity.type
_entity.pdbx_description
1 polymer ?
#
loop_
_entity_poly.entity_id
_entity_poly.type
_entity_poly.pdbx_seq_one_letter_code
_entity_poly.pdbx_strand_id
1 'polypeptide(L)'
;MSVHSSLSSLCRQIPRQNVLRSSKVFCAYNGQQKSSMATAAPPVTQNSQGAKGPTAMVFMNMGGPSTTDEVGDFLSRLFADADLIPLGRLQSYLGPLISRRRTPKIQKQYAAIGGGSPIRKWSEYQCTEMCKILDKISPETAPHKPYVAFRYANPLTEHMYAQLLADGFGGGKGGRAVAFTQYPQYSCSTTGSSLNELWKWRNRLEGPRGTGEAAPTGAITWSVIDRWPTHSGLVEAFAQNIEAKLAEYPEDRRKDVVLLFSAHSLPMSVVNRGDTYPAEVAATVYAVMNRLKFSNPYRLTWQSQVGPSAWLGAQTSDTVKEYVARGQTDLVLVPIAFTSDHIETLYEIDQEVMEEDAHNNPGVKRAESLNGSPVFIEALADIAKEHLQSGVSCSRQMGLRCQGCKSERCLEQKKFFAGEQAKILPTVR
;
A
#
# COMPACT_ATOMS: atom_id res chain seq x y z
N MET A 1 29.29 53.84 2.12
CA MET A 1 30.64 53.60 2.67
C MET A 1 31.10 52.26 2.09
N SER A 2 31.76 52.26 0.94
CA SER A 2 33.22 52.36 0.76
C SER A 2 33.94 51.05 1.16
N VAL A 3 34.83 50.36 0.42
CA VAL A 3 35.39 50.37 -0.96
C VAL A 3 36.55 49.32 -0.95
N HIS A 4 36.77 48.61 -2.08
CA HIS A 4 38.04 47.98 -2.60
C HIS A 4 38.84 46.92 -1.78
N SER A 5 39.70 46.04 -2.34
CA SER A 5 40.06 45.59 -3.71
C SER A 5 41.19 44.53 -3.65
N SER A 6 41.30 43.70 -4.70
CA SER A 6 42.53 43.32 -5.47
C SER A 6 43.66 42.50 -4.78
N LEU A 7 44.02 41.27 -5.19
CA LEU A 7 44.69 40.75 -6.43
C LEU A 7 46.25 40.71 -6.39
N SER A 8 46.80 39.62 -6.97
CA SER A 8 48.17 39.39 -7.52
C SER A 8 49.31 39.04 -6.55
N SER A 9 50.41 38.35 -6.90
CA SER A 9 50.86 37.41 -7.95
C SER A 9 52.37 37.11 -7.66
N LEU A 10 52.96 36.16 -8.41
CA LEU A 10 54.38 35.79 -8.58
C LEU A 10 55.02 34.79 -7.57
N CYS A 11 55.72 33.69 -7.89
CA CYS A 11 56.34 33.02 -9.06
C CYS A 11 57.86 32.83 -8.84
N ARG A 12 58.39 31.67 -9.32
CA ARG A 12 59.81 31.24 -9.51
C ARG A 12 60.49 30.55 -8.30
N GLN A 13 61.33 29.51 -8.43
CA GLN A 13 62.16 29.01 -9.55
C GLN A 13 62.70 27.57 -9.29
N ILE A 14 63.13 26.89 -10.36
CA ILE A 14 63.79 25.55 -10.44
C ILE A 14 65.33 25.74 -10.63
N PRO A 15 66.19 24.74 -10.32
CA PRO A 15 67.02 24.04 -11.35
C PRO A 15 67.15 22.50 -11.07
N ARG A 16 67.12 21.52 -12.00
CA ARG A 16 67.88 21.09 -13.22
C ARG A 16 69.18 20.26 -12.98
N GLN A 17 69.28 19.14 -13.75
CA GLN A 17 70.45 18.34 -14.27
C GLN A 17 70.45 16.83 -13.85
N ASN A 18 70.82 15.78 -14.61
CA ASN A 18 71.40 15.49 -15.96
C ASN A 18 71.02 14.01 -16.35
N VAL A 19 70.55 13.67 -17.57
CA VAL A 19 71.21 13.12 -18.81
C VAL A 19 71.99 11.78 -18.69
N LEU A 20 71.59 10.75 -19.50
CA LEU A 20 72.37 9.87 -20.43
C LEU A 20 71.56 8.60 -20.81
N ARG A 21 71.04 8.44 -22.04
CA ARG A 21 71.55 7.75 -23.27
C ARG A 21 71.43 6.20 -23.37
N SER A 22 70.54 5.79 -24.30
CA SER A 22 70.70 4.78 -25.39
C SER A 22 71.05 3.31 -25.09
N SER A 23 70.20 2.37 -25.56
CA SER A 23 70.51 1.49 -26.73
C SER A 23 69.33 0.57 -27.12
N LYS A 24 69.21 0.30 -28.43
CA LYS A 24 68.22 -0.56 -29.09
C LYS A 24 68.71 -2.03 -29.11
N VAL A 25 67.80 -2.99 -28.97
CA VAL A 25 67.97 -4.37 -29.47
C VAL A 25 66.69 -4.80 -30.20
N PHE A 26 66.88 -5.30 -31.42
CA PHE A 26 65.89 -5.95 -32.28
C PHE A 26 65.89 -7.45 -31.97
N CYS A 27 64.72 -8.09 -31.83
CA CYS A 27 64.51 -9.44 -32.39
C CYS A 27 63.04 -9.89 -32.44
N ALA A 28 62.72 -10.51 -33.59
CA ALA A 28 61.73 -11.54 -33.87
C ALA A 28 60.21 -11.22 -33.80
N TYR A 29 59.69 -11.06 -35.01
CA TYR A 29 58.31 -11.29 -35.46
C TYR A 29 57.80 -12.69 -35.08
N ASN A 30 56.58 -12.78 -34.55
CA ASN A 30 55.63 -13.82 -34.98
C ASN A 30 54.19 -13.32 -34.78
N GLY A 31 53.42 -13.34 -35.86
CA GLY A 31 52.11 -12.71 -35.94
C GLY A 31 50.99 -13.57 -35.37
N GLN A 32 50.03 -12.90 -34.74
CA GLN A 32 48.63 -13.29 -34.75
C GLN A 32 47.78 -12.02 -34.56
N GLN A 33 47.05 -11.63 -35.61
CA GLN A 33 46.00 -10.62 -35.53
C GLN A 33 44.89 -11.11 -34.61
N LYS A 34 44.44 -10.25 -33.68
CA LYS A 34 43.03 -10.14 -33.29
C LYS A 34 42.78 -8.84 -32.49
N SER A 35 41.99 -7.97 -33.13
CA SER A 35 41.10 -6.93 -32.58
C SER A 35 41.40 -6.29 -31.21
N SER A 36 41.65 -4.98 -31.25
CA SER A 36 41.35 -4.03 -30.17
C SER A 36 39.96 -4.28 -29.58
N MET A 37 39.87 -4.46 -28.27
CA MET A 37 38.65 -4.32 -27.49
C MET A 37 38.91 -3.29 -26.38
N ALA A 38 38.07 -2.27 -26.41
CA ALA A 38 38.03 -1.18 -25.47
C ALA A 38 37.92 -1.66 -24.02
N THR A 39 38.50 -0.85 -23.14
CA THR A 39 38.47 -0.94 -21.68
C THR A 39 37.10 -1.39 -21.16
N ALA A 40 37.05 -2.58 -20.54
CA ALA A 40 35.88 -3.02 -19.81
C ALA A 40 35.62 -2.04 -18.66
N ALA A 41 34.46 -1.39 -18.68
CA ALA A 41 33.97 -0.61 -17.56
C ALA A 41 33.86 -1.54 -16.33
N PRO A 42 34.34 -1.10 -15.14
CA PRO A 42 34.28 -1.93 -13.95
C PRO A 42 32.83 -2.23 -13.55
N PRO A 43 32.56 -3.43 -13.02
CA PRO A 43 31.23 -3.80 -12.55
C PRO A 43 30.81 -2.89 -11.39
N VAL A 44 29.50 -2.63 -11.34
CA VAL A 44 28.77 -1.83 -10.35
C VAL A 44 29.39 -1.93 -8.95
N THR A 45 29.85 -0.79 -8.45
CA THR A 45 30.46 -0.63 -7.14
C THR A 45 29.51 -1.06 -6.02
N GLN A 46 30.09 -1.77 -5.03
CA GLN A 46 29.52 -2.13 -3.74
C GLN A 46 29.22 -0.89 -2.88
N ASN A 47 28.21 -0.10 -3.23
CA ASN A 47 27.81 1.03 -2.39
C ASN A 47 26.70 0.60 -1.41
N SER A 48 27.10 0.51 -0.13
CA SER A 48 26.29 0.51 1.09
C SER A 48 25.15 -0.52 1.19
N GLN A 49 25.50 -1.80 1.37
CA GLN A 49 24.56 -2.72 2.03
C GLN A 49 24.64 -2.50 3.54
N GLY A 50 23.49 -2.29 4.18
CA GLY A 50 23.37 -2.23 5.63
C GLY A 50 23.84 -3.52 6.28
N ALA A 51 24.21 -3.44 7.57
CA ALA A 51 24.77 -4.58 8.31
C ALA A 51 23.86 -5.84 8.33
N LYS A 52 22.54 -5.68 8.11
CA LYS A 52 21.55 -6.76 8.05
C LYS A 52 21.08 -7.10 6.62
N GLY A 53 21.74 -6.58 5.58
CA GLY A 53 21.40 -6.80 4.17
C GLY A 53 20.12 -6.09 3.69
N PRO A 54 19.79 -6.20 2.39
CA PRO A 54 18.64 -5.53 1.77
C PRO A 54 17.28 -6.01 2.29
N THR A 55 16.27 -5.15 2.22
CA THR A 55 14.89 -5.45 2.62
C THR A 55 13.93 -5.18 1.47
N ALA A 56 13.09 -6.15 1.12
CA ALA A 56 11.97 -5.91 0.22
C ALA A 56 10.77 -5.35 1.00
N MET A 57 10.27 -4.18 0.59
CA MET A 57 9.06 -3.58 1.13
C MET A 57 7.92 -3.80 0.14
N VAL A 58 6.91 -4.58 0.53
CA VAL A 58 5.84 -5.02 -0.37
C VAL A 58 4.52 -4.39 0.02
N PHE A 59 4.08 -3.38 -0.72
CA PHE A 59 2.78 -2.74 -0.53
C PHE A 59 1.68 -3.65 -1.06
N MET A 60 0.72 -4.01 -0.20
CA MET A 60 -0.40 -4.89 -0.54
C MET A 60 -1.72 -4.13 -0.52
N ASN A 61 -2.47 -4.22 -1.62
CA ASN A 61 -3.80 -3.63 -1.75
C ASN A 61 -4.65 -4.51 -2.72
N MET A 62 -5.95 -4.29 -2.83
CA MET A 62 -6.77 -4.95 -3.84
C MET A 62 -6.36 -4.55 -5.27
N GLY A 63 -5.90 -3.30 -5.40
CA GLY A 63 -5.57 -2.68 -6.68
C GLY A 63 -6.81 -2.23 -7.45
N GLY A 64 -6.57 -1.70 -8.63
CA GLY A 64 -7.62 -1.27 -9.56
C GLY A 64 -7.09 -1.33 -10.99
N PRO A 65 -7.97 -1.50 -11.98
CA PRO A 65 -7.58 -1.56 -13.38
C PRO A 65 -6.93 -0.23 -13.79
N SER A 66 -5.72 -0.29 -14.33
CA SER A 66 -4.97 0.92 -14.73
C SER A 66 -5.55 1.58 -15.97
N THR A 67 -6.28 0.80 -16.77
CA THR A 67 -7.02 1.24 -17.96
C THR A 67 -8.41 0.60 -17.99
N THR A 68 -9.34 1.16 -18.77
CA THR A 68 -10.68 0.58 -18.98
C THR A 68 -10.66 -0.84 -19.53
N ASP A 69 -9.63 -1.22 -20.29
CA ASP A 69 -9.53 -2.55 -20.90
C ASP A 69 -9.21 -3.63 -19.85
N GLU A 70 -8.53 -3.26 -18.76
CA GLU A 70 -8.21 -4.16 -17.66
C GLU A 70 -9.40 -4.48 -16.74
N VAL A 71 -10.54 -3.79 -16.89
CA VAL A 71 -11.71 -3.92 -16.01
C VAL A 71 -12.28 -5.34 -16.01
N GLY A 72 -12.34 -5.99 -17.19
CA GLY A 72 -12.90 -7.34 -17.29
C GLY A 72 -12.11 -8.36 -16.49
N ASP A 73 -10.78 -8.31 -16.63
CA ASP A 73 -9.83 -9.14 -15.90
C ASP A 73 -9.89 -8.87 -14.39
N PHE A 74 -9.90 -7.60 -14.01
CA PHE A 74 -10.02 -7.18 -12.61
C PHE A 74 -11.29 -7.75 -11.96
N LEU A 75 -12.46 -7.58 -12.58
CA LEU A 75 -13.72 -8.10 -12.06
C LEU A 75 -13.74 -9.63 -12.03
N SER A 76 -13.16 -10.29 -13.05
CA SER A 76 -13.06 -11.74 -13.10
C SER A 76 -12.31 -12.29 -11.89
N ARG A 77 -11.16 -11.70 -11.54
CA ARG A 77 -10.38 -12.10 -10.34
C ARG A 77 -11.11 -11.78 -9.04
N LEU A 78 -11.77 -10.63 -8.97
CA LEU A 78 -12.53 -10.19 -7.79
C LEU A 78 -13.69 -11.15 -7.48
N PHE A 79 -14.48 -11.54 -8.49
CA PHE A 79 -15.59 -12.48 -8.30
C PHE A 79 -15.15 -13.95 -8.17
N ALA A 80 -13.92 -14.28 -8.59
CA ALA A 80 -13.34 -15.60 -8.35
C ALA A 80 -12.80 -15.78 -6.92
N ASP A 81 -12.69 -14.69 -6.14
CA ASP A 81 -12.16 -14.74 -4.79
C ASP A 81 -13.21 -15.08 -3.73
N ALA A 82 -13.16 -16.30 -3.23
CA ALA A 82 -14.06 -16.78 -2.18
C ALA A 82 -13.77 -16.14 -0.81
N ASP A 83 -12.59 -15.54 -0.61
CA ASP A 83 -12.26 -14.82 0.63
C ASP A 83 -12.99 -13.47 0.70
N LEU A 84 -13.35 -12.88 -0.45
CA LEU A 84 -14.08 -11.60 -0.55
C LEU A 84 -15.56 -11.80 -0.86
N ILE A 85 -15.90 -12.51 -1.94
CA ILE A 85 -17.29 -12.74 -2.38
C ILE A 85 -17.57 -14.25 -2.41
N PRO A 86 -18.10 -14.83 -1.31
CA PRO A 86 -18.40 -16.24 -1.27
C PRO A 86 -19.67 -16.56 -2.08
N LEU A 87 -19.53 -16.94 -3.35
CA LEU A 87 -20.64 -17.35 -4.23
C LEU A 87 -21.00 -18.85 -4.11
N GLY A 88 -20.46 -19.53 -3.11
CA GLY A 88 -20.68 -20.96 -2.88
C GLY A 88 -20.01 -21.85 -3.93
N ARG A 89 -20.52 -23.09 -4.06
CA ARG A 89 -19.88 -24.14 -4.88
C ARG A 89 -19.82 -23.84 -6.38
N LEU A 90 -20.62 -22.89 -6.86
CA LEU A 90 -20.71 -22.52 -8.27
C LEU A 90 -19.87 -21.29 -8.63
N GLN A 91 -19.00 -20.82 -7.73
CA GLN A 91 -18.20 -19.60 -7.92
C GLN A 91 -17.36 -19.62 -9.20
N SER A 92 -16.81 -20.77 -9.60
CA SER A 92 -16.05 -20.92 -10.85
C SER A 92 -16.87 -20.68 -12.12
N TYR A 93 -18.20 -20.86 -12.05
CA TYR A 93 -19.12 -20.61 -13.15
C TYR A 93 -19.78 -19.24 -13.05
N LEU A 94 -20.27 -18.88 -11.85
CA LEU A 94 -20.97 -17.63 -11.59
C LEU A 94 -20.04 -16.41 -11.67
N GLY A 95 -18.79 -16.54 -11.21
CA GLY A 95 -17.84 -15.44 -11.21
C GLY A 95 -17.59 -14.86 -12.60
N PRO A 96 -17.17 -15.68 -13.60
CA PRO A 96 -16.99 -15.22 -14.98
C PRO A 96 -18.26 -14.68 -15.64
N LEU A 97 -19.43 -15.23 -15.30
CA LEU A 97 -20.71 -14.77 -15.85
C LEU A 97 -21.07 -13.37 -15.31
N ILE A 98 -20.94 -13.17 -14.00
CA ILE A 98 -21.22 -11.90 -13.34
C ILE A 98 -20.21 -10.85 -13.78
N SER A 99 -18.92 -11.18 -13.85
CA SER A 99 -17.88 -10.25 -14.30
C SER A 99 -18.18 -9.76 -15.70
N ARG A 100 -18.40 -10.66 -16.69
CA ARG A 100 -18.76 -10.28 -18.07
C ARG A 100 -19.99 -9.38 -18.14
N ARG A 101 -21.02 -9.65 -17.33
CA ARG A 101 -22.23 -8.82 -17.30
C ARG A 101 -21.99 -7.44 -16.68
N ARG A 102 -21.12 -7.33 -15.68
CA ARG A 102 -20.83 -6.06 -14.98
C ARG A 102 -19.77 -5.21 -15.69
N THR A 103 -18.85 -5.81 -16.45
CA THR A 103 -17.73 -5.11 -17.12
C THR A 103 -18.16 -3.84 -17.85
N PRO A 104 -19.19 -3.85 -18.74
CA PRO A 104 -19.54 -2.64 -19.49
C PRO A 104 -19.97 -1.47 -18.61
N LYS A 105 -20.67 -1.74 -17.49
CA LYS A 105 -21.06 -0.71 -16.52
C LYS A 105 -19.81 -0.13 -15.85
N ILE A 106 -18.94 -1.00 -15.32
CA ILE A 106 -17.76 -0.57 -14.57
C ILE A 106 -16.73 0.14 -15.48
N GLN A 107 -16.62 -0.25 -16.75
CA GLN A 107 -15.80 0.46 -17.74
C GLN A 107 -16.25 1.91 -17.92
N LYS A 108 -17.56 2.17 -17.97
CA LYS A 108 -18.09 3.53 -18.06
C LYS A 108 -17.74 4.36 -16.82
N GLN A 109 -17.80 3.75 -15.63
CA GLN A 109 -17.42 4.42 -14.38
C GLN A 109 -15.93 4.79 -14.38
N TYR A 110 -15.05 3.86 -14.78
CA TYR A 110 -13.62 4.17 -14.93
C TYR A 110 -13.34 5.21 -16.02
N ALA A 111 -14.08 5.18 -17.13
CA ALA A 111 -13.96 6.20 -18.19
C ALA A 111 -14.34 7.60 -17.67
N ALA A 112 -15.37 7.70 -16.83
CA ALA A 112 -15.83 8.96 -16.25
C ALA A 112 -14.80 9.62 -15.30
N ILE A 113 -13.87 8.85 -14.75
CA ILE A 113 -12.82 9.35 -13.83
C ILE A 113 -11.44 9.47 -14.50
N GLY A 114 -11.37 9.45 -15.83
CA GLY A 114 -10.12 9.62 -16.58
C GLY A 114 -9.53 8.33 -17.17
N GLY A 115 -10.30 7.23 -17.21
CA GLY A 115 -9.96 6.03 -17.98
C GLY A 115 -9.27 4.91 -17.20
N GLY A 116 -9.13 5.01 -15.88
CA GLY A 116 -8.49 3.98 -15.05
C GLY A 116 -8.33 4.41 -13.60
N SER A 117 -7.94 3.46 -12.74
CA SER A 117 -7.67 3.71 -11.33
C SER A 117 -6.27 4.31 -11.12
N PRO A 118 -6.11 5.42 -10.40
CA PRO A 118 -4.81 5.99 -10.09
C PRO A 118 -4.07 5.22 -8.96
N ILE A 119 -4.68 4.20 -8.38
CA ILE A 119 -4.14 3.45 -7.22
C ILE A 119 -2.75 2.86 -7.48
N ARG A 120 -2.47 2.39 -8.71
CA ARG A 120 -1.16 1.85 -9.08
C ARG A 120 -0.08 2.92 -8.99
N LYS A 121 -0.32 4.06 -9.64
CA LYS A 121 0.58 5.22 -9.63
C LYS A 121 0.89 5.65 -8.20
N TRP A 122 -0.14 5.80 -7.37
CA TRP A 122 0.05 6.25 -5.98
C TRP A 122 0.77 5.20 -5.13
N SER A 123 0.44 3.92 -5.26
CA SER A 123 1.11 2.84 -4.52
C SER A 123 2.60 2.74 -4.87
N GLU A 124 2.95 2.80 -6.15
CA GLU A 124 4.34 2.74 -6.62
C GLU A 124 5.12 3.99 -6.16
N TYR A 125 4.51 5.18 -6.24
CA TYR A 125 5.10 6.43 -5.77
C TYR A 125 5.34 6.42 -4.26
N GLN A 126 4.31 6.14 -3.46
CA GLN A 126 4.39 6.10 -1.99
C GLN A 126 5.42 5.07 -1.52
N CYS A 127 5.43 3.86 -2.10
CA CYS A 127 6.38 2.82 -1.73
C CYS A 127 7.83 3.25 -2.03
N THR A 128 8.05 3.87 -3.19
CA THR A 128 9.36 4.37 -3.61
C THR A 128 9.86 5.48 -2.70
N GLU A 129 9.04 6.50 -2.43
CA GLU A 129 9.43 7.62 -1.55
C GLU A 129 9.62 7.17 -0.10
N MET A 130 8.76 6.28 0.41
CA MET A 130 8.93 5.66 1.72
C MET A 130 10.27 4.92 1.81
N CYS A 131 10.65 4.12 0.81
CA CYS A 131 11.93 3.41 0.81
C CYS A 131 13.13 4.36 0.82
N LYS A 132 13.08 5.49 0.10
CA LYS A 132 14.12 6.54 0.12
C LYS A 132 14.28 7.16 1.50
N ILE A 133 13.18 7.37 2.23
CA ILE A 133 13.24 7.86 3.61
C ILE A 133 13.81 6.76 4.51
N LEU A 134 13.33 5.53 4.36
CA LEU A 134 13.72 4.37 5.17
C LEU A 134 15.22 4.05 5.06
N ASP A 135 15.82 4.21 3.88
CA ASP A 135 17.27 4.09 3.68
C ASP A 135 18.08 5.09 4.54
N LYS A 136 17.52 6.26 4.83
CA LYS A 136 18.16 7.27 5.69
C LYS A 136 17.93 7.00 7.18
N ILE A 137 16.73 6.58 7.55
CA ILE A 137 16.33 6.46 8.97
C ILE A 137 16.51 5.04 9.56
N SER A 138 16.81 4.04 8.71
CA SER A 138 17.07 2.63 9.08
C SER A 138 18.20 2.02 8.21
N PRO A 139 19.41 2.61 8.21
CA PRO A 139 20.51 2.20 7.33
C PRO A 139 20.98 0.75 7.54
N GLU A 140 20.74 0.16 8.71
CA GLU A 140 21.09 -1.22 9.02
C GLU A 140 20.35 -2.27 8.16
N THR A 141 19.15 -1.93 7.67
CA THR A 141 18.29 -2.79 6.84
C THR A 141 18.23 -2.34 5.38
N ALA A 142 19.01 -1.33 5.01
CA ALA A 142 19.14 -0.81 3.66
C ALA A 142 19.99 -1.75 2.76
N PRO A 143 19.84 -1.69 1.42
CA PRO A 143 18.85 -0.89 0.70
C PRO A 143 17.43 -1.46 0.82
N HIS A 144 16.45 -0.58 0.96
CA HIS A 144 15.03 -0.92 0.91
C HIS A 144 14.53 -0.87 -0.53
N LYS A 145 14.00 -2.00 -1.02
CA LYS A 145 13.52 -2.12 -2.40
C LYS A 145 11.98 -2.08 -2.42
N PRO A 146 11.37 -1.17 -3.21
CA PRO A 146 9.92 -1.03 -3.27
C PRO A 146 9.29 -2.09 -4.19
N TYR A 147 8.19 -2.67 -3.73
CA TYR A 147 7.34 -3.58 -4.50
C TYR A 147 5.87 -3.28 -4.25
N VAL A 148 5.05 -3.50 -5.26
CA VAL A 148 3.59 -3.45 -5.14
C VAL A 148 3.05 -4.83 -5.51
N ALA A 149 2.07 -5.31 -4.75
CA ALA A 149 1.33 -6.53 -5.01
C ALA A 149 -0.16 -6.26 -4.86
N PHE A 150 -0.86 -6.28 -5.98
CA PHE A 150 -2.31 -6.17 -6.00
C PHE A 150 -3.00 -7.53 -6.03
N ARG A 151 -4.16 -7.59 -5.39
CA ARG A 151 -4.95 -8.82 -5.29
C ARG A 151 -5.69 -9.17 -6.58
N TYR A 152 -6.17 -8.15 -7.30
CA TYR A 152 -7.03 -8.32 -8.50
C TYR A 152 -6.54 -7.56 -9.74
N ALA A 153 -5.65 -6.59 -9.57
CA ALA A 153 -5.06 -5.79 -10.67
C ALA A 153 -3.56 -6.08 -10.84
N ASN A 154 -2.96 -5.59 -11.92
CA ASN A 154 -1.51 -5.68 -12.11
C ASN A 154 -0.77 -4.59 -11.33
N PRO A 155 0.41 -4.87 -10.74
CA PRO A 155 1.09 -6.17 -10.67
C PRO A 155 0.45 -7.14 -9.66
N LEU A 156 0.13 -8.37 -10.10
CA LEU A 156 -0.42 -9.41 -9.21
C LEU A 156 0.64 -9.95 -8.24
N THR A 157 0.19 -10.67 -7.22
CA THR A 157 1.08 -11.27 -6.19
C THR A 157 2.12 -12.21 -6.80
N GLU A 158 1.77 -13.00 -7.82
CA GLU A 158 2.70 -13.87 -8.56
C GLU A 158 3.77 -13.10 -9.32
N HIS A 159 3.42 -11.99 -9.94
CA HIS A 159 4.36 -11.17 -10.71
C HIS A 159 5.35 -10.50 -9.76
N MET A 160 4.85 -9.98 -8.63
CA MET A 160 5.70 -9.44 -7.57
C MET A 160 6.64 -10.51 -7.00
N TYR A 161 6.15 -11.74 -6.75
CA TYR A 161 7.00 -12.82 -6.23
C TYR A 161 8.09 -13.24 -7.24
N ALA A 162 7.75 -13.33 -8.53
CA ALA A 162 8.73 -13.60 -9.58
C ALA A 162 9.82 -12.52 -9.62
N GLN A 163 9.43 -11.25 -9.45
CA GLN A 163 10.38 -10.14 -9.37
C GLN A 163 11.27 -10.23 -8.11
N LEU A 164 10.72 -10.59 -6.95
CA LEU A 164 11.52 -10.82 -5.73
C LEU A 164 12.61 -11.86 -5.95
N LEU A 165 12.26 -13.00 -6.56
CA LEU A 165 13.20 -14.07 -6.90
C LEU A 165 14.29 -13.59 -7.87
N ALA A 166 13.89 -12.83 -8.90
CA ALA A 166 14.82 -12.25 -9.87
C ALA A 166 15.80 -11.25 -9.21
N ASP A 167 15.31 -10.47 -8.25
CA ASP A 167 16.09 -9.47 -7.50
C ASP A 167 16.97 -10.07 -6.39
N GLY A 168 16.93 -11.40 -6.23
CA GLY A 168 17.80 -12.16 -5.34
C GLY A 168 17.23 -12.46 -3.96
N PHE A 169 15.95 -12.19 -3.71
CA PHE A 169 15.25 -12.64 -2.51
C PHE A 169 14.69 -14.04 -2.72
N GLY A 170 14.92 -14.97 -1.79
CA GLY A 170 14.40 -16.33 -1.85
C GLY A 170 15.17 -17.22 -2.81
N GLY A 171 14.54 -18.29 -3.28
CA GLY A 171 15.12 -19.17 -4.30
C GLY A 171 16.46 -19.81 -3.89
N GLY A 172 16.64 -20.08 -2.59
CA GLY A 172 17.87 -20.61 -2.01
C GLY A 172 18.86 -19.56 -1.51
N LYS A 173 18.59 -18.26 -1.73
CA LYS A 173 19.49 -17.14 -1.35
C LYS A 173 19.10 -16.48 -0.03
N GLY A 174 17.94 -16.80 0.53
CA GLY A 174 17.40 -16.14 1.71
C GLY A 174 16.96 -14.71 1.42
N GLY A 175 16.97 -13.84 2.43
CA GLY A 175 16.56 -12.44 2.31
C GLY A 175 15.34 -12.12 3.15
N ARG A 176 15.03 -10.82 3.25
CA ARG A 176 14.00 -10.29 4.14
C ARG A 176 12.95 -9.53 3.34
N ALA A 177 11.69 -9.82 3.59
CA ALA A 177 10.56 -9.10 3.01
C ALA A 177 9.53 -8.71 4.08
N VAL A 178 8.97 -7.51 3.93
CA VAL A 178 7.89 -7.00 4.77
C VAL A 178 6.63 -6.87 3.91
N ALA A 179 5.63 -7.69 4.21
CA ALA A 179 4.28 -7.53 3.68
C ALA A 179 3.61 -6.35 4.39
N PHE A 180 3.47 -5.21 3.71
CA PHE A 180 2.92 -3.99 4.29
C PHE A 180 1.55 -3.72 3.69
N THR A 181 0.50 -4.04 4.44
CA THR A 181 -0.86 -3.72 4.00
C THR A 181 -1.06 -2.22 3.84
N GLN A 182 -1.70 -1.80 2.76
CA GLN A 182 -2.08 -0.41 2.52
C GLN A 182 -3.47 -0.07 3.07
N TYR A 183 -4.08 -0.99 3.81
CA TYR A 183 -5.29 -0.78 4.59
C TYR A 183 -4.92 -0.50 6.05
N PRO A 184 -5.11 0.73 6.57
CA PRO A 184 -4.83 0.99 7.98
C PRO A 184 -5.65 0.09 8.91
N GLN A 185 -6.90 -0.18 8.53
CA GLN A 185 -7.84 -1.00 9.28
C GLN A 185 -7.90 -2.41 8.67
N TYR A 186 -7.63 -3.44 9.49
CA TYR A 186 -7.67 -4.83 9.05
C TYR A 186 -9.10 -5.32 8.82
N SER A 187 -9.35 -5.85 7.63
CA SER A 187 -10.46 -6.76 7.35
C SER A 187 -9.96 -8.11 6.83
N CYS A 188 -10.67 -9.19 7.15
CA CYS A 188 -10.42 -10.48 6.51
C CYS A 188 -10.65 -10.43 5.00
N SER A 189 -11.54 -9.56 4.54
CA SER A 189 -11.89 -9.40 3.12
C SER A 189 -10.85 -8.62 2.32
N THR A 190 -9.96 -7.86 2.97
CA THR A 190 -8.92 -7.03 2.33
C THR A 190 -7.53 -7.55 2.67
N THR A 191 -6.92 -7.09 3.77
CA THR A 191 -5.61 -7.55 4.25
C THR A 191 -5.57 -9.07 4.39
N GLY A 192 -6.62 -9.68 4.94
CA GLY A 192 -6.71 -11.13 5.06
C GLY A 192 -6.59 -11.86 3.71
N SER A 193 -7.35 -11.44 2.70
CA SER A 193 -7.30 -12.01 1.34
C SER A 193 -5.91 -11.82 0.70
N SER A 194 -5.30 -10.64 0.83
CA SER A 194 -3.95 -10.38 0.33
C SER A 194 -2.90 -11.30 0.96
N LEU A 195 -2.92 -11.46 2.29
CA LEU A 195 -1.99 -12.34 2.99
C LEU A 195 -2.22 -13.82 2.68
N ASN A 196 -3.48 -14.21 2.49
CA ASN A 196 -3.87 -15.54 2.03
C ASN A 196 -3.27 -15.85 0.65
N GLU A 197 -3.27 -14.89 -0.28
CA GLU A 197 -2.69 -15.05 -1.62
C GLU A 197 -1.16 -15.09 -1.59
N LEU A 198 -0.54 -14.26 -0.76
CA LEU A 198 0.90 -14.32 -0.50
C LEU A 198 1.32 -15.69 0.05
N TRP A 199 0.62 -16.20 1.07
CA TRP A 199 0.90 -17.52 1.65
C TRP A 199 0.80 -18.64 0.61
N LYS A 200 -0.23 -18.60 -0.25
CA LYS A 200 -0.44 -19.56 -1.35
C LYS A 200 0.74 -19.55 -2.33
N TRP A 201 1.15 -18.38 -2.82
CA TRP A 201 2.24 -18.27 -3.79
C TRP A 201 3.61 -18.59 -3.19
N ARG A 202 3.85 -18.14 -1.95
CA ARG A 202 5.05 -18.52 -1.18
C ARG A 202 5.18 -20.04 -1.09
N ASN A 203 4.12 -20.76 -0.73
CA ASN A 203 4.17 -22.21 -0.64
C ASN A 203 4.32 -22.90 -1.99
N ARG A 204 3.75 -22.32 -3.05
CA ARG A 204 3.88 -22.85 -4.42
C ARG A 204 5.30 -22.71 -4.98
N LEU A 205 5.97 -21.59 -4.69
CA LEU A 205 7.26 -21.22 -5.29
C LEU A 205 8.46 -21.62 -4.42
N GLU A 206 8.31 -21.62 -3.09
CA GLU A 206 9.40 -21.94 -2.15
C GLU A 206 9.15 -23.21 -1.32
N GLY A 207 8.05 -23.91 -1.57
CA GLY A 207 7.67 -25.15 -0.90
C GLY A 207 6.99 -24.96 0.47
N PRO A 208 6.28 -25.98 0.96
CA PRO A 208 5.69 -25.97 2.30
C PRO A 208 6.80 -25.86 3.37
N ARG A 209 6.53 -25.17 4.49
CA ARG A 209 7.30 -25.46 5.71
C ARG A 209 7.02 -26.93 6.02
N GLY A 210 8.06 -27.77 6.08
CA GLY A 210 7.94 -29.08 6.71
C GLY A 210 7.31 -28.90 8.09
N THR A 211 6.54 -29.88 8.54
CA THR A 211 5.69 -29.86 9.74
C THR A 211 6.45 -29.75 11.08
N GLY A 212 7.52 -28.99 11.13
CA GLY A 212 8.38 -28.81 12.29
C GLY A 212 9.82 -28.59 11.82
N GLU A 213 10.36 -27.43 12.16
CA GLU A 213 11.78 -27.05 12.08
C GLU A 213 12.28 -26.42 10.76
N ALA A 214 12.55 -25.12 10.86
CA ALA A 214 13.18 -24.21 9.91
C ALA A 214 12.42 -23.89 8.61
N ALA A 215 12.47 -22.61 8.20
CA ALA A 215 12.11 -22.25 6.83
C ALA A 215 12.99 -23.07 5.85
N PRO A 216 12.47 -23.50 4.70
CA PRO A 216 13.28 -24.15 3.67
C PRO A 216 14.56 -23.35 3.45
N THR A 217 15.72 -24.01 3.44
CA THR A 217 17.02 -23.35 3.39
C THR A 217 17.05 -22.33 2.24
N GLY A 218 17.22 -21.06 2.58
CA GLY A 218 17.27 -19.97 1.60
C GLY A 218 15.93 -19.45 1.09
N ALA A 219 14.82 -19.74 1.78
CA ALA A 219 13.52 -19.07 1.53
C ALA A 219 13.49 -17.64 2.06
N ILE A 220 12.57 -16.80 1.54
CA ILE A 220 12.36 -15.44 2.04
C ILE A 220 11.88 -15.46 3.50
N THR A 221 12.52 -14.67 4.36
CA THR A 221 12.06 -14.38 5.73
C THR A 221 11.03 -13.27 5.67
N TRP A 222 9.76 -13.66 5.82
CA TRP A 222 8.63 -12.74 5.79
C TRP A 222 8.26 -12.24 7.19
N SER A 223 7.93 -10.96 7.26
CA SER A 223 7.16 -10.35 8.36
C SER A 223 6.01 -9.52 7.75
N VAL A 224 5.06 -9.10 8.57
CA VAL A 224 3.88 -8.37 8.11
C VAL A 224 3.56 -7.20 9.03
N ILE A 225 3.29 -6.05 8.40
CA ILE A 225 2.57 -4.93 9.00
C ILE A 225 1.12 -5.10 8.56
N ASP A 226 0.29 -5.70 9.41
CA ASP A 226 -1.05 -6.14 9.06
C ASP A 226 -2.16 -5.12 9.40
N ARG A 227 -1.86 -4.12 10.23
CA ARG A 227 -2.78 -3.03 10.61
C ARG A 227 -2.01 -1.87 11.23
N TRP A 228 -2.57 -0.68 11.12
CA TRP A 228 -1.99 0.56 11.64
C TRP A 228 -3.06 1.67 11.78
N PRO A 229 -4.23 1.40 12.38
CA PRO A 229 -5.42 2.26 12.29
C PRO A 229 -5.29 3.60 13.01
N THR A 230 -4.39 3.71 13.98
CA THR A 230 -4.23 4.91 14.84
C THR A 230 -2.80 5.42 14.87
N HIS A 231 -1.99 5.13 13.86
CA HIS A 231 -0.65 5.72 13.75
C HIS A 231 -0.75 7.25 13.70
N SER A 232 0.10 7.95 14.44
CA SER A 232 -0.01 9.41 14.61
C SER A 232 0.15 10.17 13.30
N GLY A 233 1.02 9.71 12.40
CA GLY A 233 1.21 10.34 11.09
C GLY A 233 0.02 10.14 10.14
N LEU A 234 -0.66 8.99 10.22
CA LEU A 234 -1.93 8.78 9.53
C LEU A 234 -3.02 9.75 10.03
N VAL A 235 -3.15 9.84 11.36
CA VAL A 235 -4.11 10.73 12.02
C VAL A 235 -3.85 12.19 11.67
N GLU A 236 -2.58 12.61 11.66
CA GLU A 236 -2.18 13.95 11.27
C GLU A 236 -2.51 14.24 9.81
N ALA A 237 -2.21 13.31 8.89
CA ALA A 237 -2.49 13.50 7.48
C ALA A 237 -4.00 13.67 7.20
N PHE A 238 -4.87 12.88 7.87
CA PHE A 238 -6.31 13.08 7.78
C PHE A 238 -6.76 14.40 8.39
N ALA A 239 -6.24 14.77 9.56
CA ALA A 239 -6.60 16.02 10.22
C ALA A 239 -6.25 17.23 9.34
N GLN A 240 -5.07 17.26 8.72
CA GLN A 240 -4.66 18.33 7.81
C GLN A 240 -5.57 18.44 6.58
N ASN A 241 -5.94 17.31 5.96
CA ASN A 241 -6.86 17.32 4.82
C ASN A 241 -8.26 17.83 5.21
N ILE A 242 -8.74 17.49 6.41
CA ILE A 242 -10.01 17.98 6.94
C ILE A 242 -9.94 19.49 7.24
N GLU A 243 -8.89 19.95 7.94
CA GLU A 243 -8.68 21.37 8.25
C GLU A 243 -8.60 22.20 6.96
N ALA A 244 -7.87 21.73 5.95
CA ALA A 244 -7.78 22.36 4.65
C ALA A 244 -9.15 22.45 3.96
N LYS A 245 -9.96 21.38 4.01
CA LYS A 245 -11.30 21.38 3.40
C LYS A 245 -12.28 22.29 4.15
N LEU A 246 -12.21 22.33 5.48
CA LEU A 246 -13.02 23.22 6.32
C LEU A 246 -12.68 24.70 6.07
N ALA A 247 -11.42 25.02 5.76
CA ALA A 247 -10.99 26.39 5.46
C ALA A 247 -11.70 26.99 4.23
N GLU A 248 -12.20 26.16 3.32
CA GLU A 248 -12.96 26.60 2.16
C GLU A 248 -14.41 27.00 2.48
N TYR A 249 -14.91 26.77 3.70
CA TYR A 249 -16.22 27.25 4.14
C TYR A 249 -16.11 28.66 4.72
N PRO A 250 -17.16 29.49 4.60
CA PRO A 250 -17.27 30.76 5.31
C PRO A 250 -17.05 30.58 6.82
N GLU A 251 -16.31 31.51 7.43
CA GLU A 251 -15.87 31.41 8.82
C GLU A 251 -17.05 31.28 9.81
N ASP A 252 -18.16 31.96 9.53
CA ASP A 252 -19.38 31.96 10.34
C ASP A 252 -20.12 30.61 10.34
N ARG A 253 -19.97 29.80 9.27
CA ARG A 253 -20.60 28.48 9.14
C ARG A 253 -19.64 27.31 9.38
N ARG A 254 -18.32 27.53 9.35
CA ARG A 254 -17.29 26.48 9.39
C ARG A 254 -17.40 25.54 10.60
N LYS A 255 -17.76 26.06 11.77
CA LYS A 255 -17.90 25.27 13.01
C LYS A 255 -19.10 24.30 13.00
N ASP A 256 -20.10 24.58 12.17
CA ASP A 256 -21.36 23.83 12.09
C ASP A 256 -21.34 22.82 10.93
N VAL A 257 -20.27 22.80 10.12
CA VAL A 257 -20.03 21.78 9.09
C VAL A 257 -19.98 20.40 9.74
N VAL A 258 -20.72 19.44 9.17
CA VAL A 258 -20.72 18.05 9.64
C VAL A 258 -19.66 17.26 8.91
N LEU A 259 -18.79 16.59 9.66
CA LEU A 259 -17.78 15.67 9.12
C LEU A 259 -18.40 14.28 8.97
N LEU A 260 -18.52 13.80 7.74
CA LEU A 260 -19.07 12.49 7.42
C LEU A 260 -17.94 11.55 6.99
N PHE A 261 -17.43 10.78 7.94
CA PHE A 261 -16.41 9.77 7.68
C PHE A 261 -17.05 8.61 6.95
N SER A 262 -16.63 8.38 5.71
CA SER A 262 -17.16 7.33 4.83
C SER A 262 -16.12 6.23 4.65
N ALA A 263 -16.52 4.99 4.95
CA ALA A 263 -15.72 3.78 4.80
C ALA A 263 -16.47 2.74 3.98
N HIS A 264 -15.78 1.82 3.31
CA HIS A 264 -16.46 0.75 2.57
C HIS A 264 -17.27 -0.13 3.52
N SER A 265 -18.53 -0.41 3.21
CA SER A 265 -19.38 -1.25 4.06
C SER A 265 -18.94 -2.72 4.01
N LEU A 266 -19.43 -3.51 4.97
CA LEU A 266 -19.26 -4.96 4.98
C LEU A 266 -20.63 -5.65 5.06
N PRO A 267 -20.81 -6.81 4.41
CA PRO A 267 -21.97 -7.65 4.66
C PRO A 267 -22.07 -8.01 6.14
N MET A 268 -23.27 -7.97 6.71
CA MET A 268 -23.47 -8.29 8.14
C MET A 268 -23.03 -9.70 8.50
N SER A 269 -23.01 -10.64 7.54
CA SER A 269 -22.44 -11.97 7.75
C SER A 269 -20.93 -11.95 8.03
N VAL A 270 -20.18 -11.01 7.45
CA VAL A 270 -18.74 -10.81 7.70
C VAL A 270 -18.55 -10.11 9.04
N VAL A 271 -19.32 -9.06 9.31
CA VAL A 271 -19.30 -8.35 10.61
C VAL A 271 -19.59 -9.31 11.76
N ASN A 272 -20.70 -10.05 11.68
CA ASN A 272 -21.15 -10.99 12.71
C ASN A 272 -20.24 -12.22 12.86
N ARG A 273 -19.39 -12.51 11.87
CA ARG A 273 -18.33 -13.52 11.99
C ARG A 273 -17.21 -13.08 12.94
N GLY A 274 -17.11 -11.78 13.22
CA GLY A 274 -16.10 -11.18 14.10
C GLY A 274 -14.97 -10.46 13.35
N ASP A 275 -15.28 -9.83 12.21
CA ASP A 275 -14.30 -9.02 11.49
C ASP A 275 -13.91 -7.77 12.29
N THR A 276 -12.62 -7.44 12.36
CA THR A 276 -12.12 -6.34 13.21
C THR A 276 -12.33 -4.97 12.58
N TYR A 277 -12.61 -4.91 11.28
CA TYR A 277 -12.64 -3.69 10.49
C TYR A 277 -13.54 -2.59 11.07
N PRO A 278 -14.81 -2.84 11.46
CA PRO A 278 -15.66 -1.76 11.96
C PRO A 278 -15.11 -1.06 13.20
N ALA A 279 -14.53 -1.84 14.12
CA ALA A 279 -13.94 -1.30 15.35
C ALA A 279 -12.65 -0.52 15.07
N GLU A 280 -11.82 -0.99 14.13
CA GLU A 280 -10.59 -0.30 13.75
C GLU A 280 -10.87 1.01 12.99
N VAL A 281 -11.89 1.04 12.13
CA VAL A 281 -12.35 2.29 11.47
C VAL A 281 -12.86 3.28 12.50
N ALA A 282 -13.69 2.84 13.45
CA ALA A 282 -14.16 3.69 14.54
C ALA A 282 -13.00 4.25 15.38
N ALA A 283 -11.95 3.46 15.61
CA ALA A 283 -10.74 3.91 16.31
C ALA A 283 -9.98 4.99 15.52
N THR A 284 -9.82 4.83 14.20
CA THR A 284 -9.23 5.87 13.33
C THR A 284 -10.04 7.16 13.40
N VAL A 285 -11.36 7.08 13.23
CA VAL A 285 -12.26 8.24 13.29
C VAL A 285 -12.12 8.97 14.62
N TYR A 286 -12.15 8.23 15.74
CA TYR A 286 -12.03 8.84 17.06
C TYR A 286 -10.65 9.50 17.27
N ALA A 287 -9.57 8.87 16.81
CA ALA A 287 -8.23 9.44 16.88
C ALA A 287 -8.10 10.75 16.08
N VAL A 288 -8.66 10.79 14.86
CA VAL A 288 -8.72 12.00 14.03
C VAL A 288 -9.55 13.09 14.70
N MET A 289 -10.74 12.77 15.19
CA MET A 289 -11.59 13.76 15.88
C MET A 289 -10.95 14.29 17.17
N ASN A 290 -10.22 13.45 17.90
CA ASN A 290 -9.45 13.87 19.06
C ASN A 290 -8.31 14.83 18.68
N ARG A 291 -7.60 14.56 17.57
CA ARG A 291 -6.58 15.49 17.02
C ARG A 291 -7.20 16.82 16.56
N LEU A 292 -8.43 16.80 16.06
CA LEU A 292 -9.21 17.99 15.71
C LEU A 292 -9.91 18.65 16.92
N LYS A 293 -9.69 18.14 18.14
CA LYS A 293 -10.31 18.61 19.38
C LYS A 293 -11.83 18.67 19.34
N PHE A 294 -12.46 17.76 18.58
CA PHE A 294 -13.91 17.71 18.37
C PHE A 294 -14.49 19.05 17.90
N SER A 295 -13.76 19.79 17.05
CA SER A 295 -14.15 21.13 16.57
C SER A 295 -15.49 21.16 15.82
N ASN A 296 -15.91 20.02 15.28
CA ASN A 296 -17.08 19.86 14.42
C ASN A 296 -17.88 18.60 14.81
N PRO A 297 -19.22 18.60 14.61
CA PRO A 297 -20.01 17.39 14.71
C PRO A 297 -19.62 16.37 13.64
N TYR A 298 -19.69 15.08 13.96
CA TYR A 298 -19.31 14.03 13.02
C TYR A 298 -20.17 12.77 13.10
N ARG A 299 -20.15 11.98 12.02
CA ARG A 299 -20.69 10.61 11.96
C ARG A 299 -19.75 9.71 11.15
N LEU A 300 -19.78 8.43 11.49
CA LEU A 300 -19.19 7.36 10.67
C LEU A 300 -20.32 6.66 9.91
N THR A 301 -20.21 6.64 8.59
CA THR A 301 -21.12 5.96 7.67
C THR A 301 -20.37 5.03 6.74
N TRP A 302 -21.13 4.21 6.04
CA TRP A 302 -20.60 3.13 5.22
C TRP A 302 -21.11 3.27 3.79
N GLN A 303 -20.25 3.05 2.81
CA GLN A 303 -20.59 3.19 1.39
C GLN A 303 -20.49 1.86 0.64
N SER A 304 -20.83 1.88 -0.65
CA SER A 304 -20.63 0.79 -1.59
C SER A 304 -21.37 -0.52 -1.25
N GLN A 305 -22.54 -0.45 -0.60
CA GLN A 305 -23.41 -1.62 -0.43
C GLN A 305 -23.82 -2.19 -1.80
N VAL A 306 -23.59 -3.50 -2.00
CA VAL A 306 -24.00 -4.19 -3.23
C VAL A 306 -24.88 -5.41 -2.96
N GLY A 307 -25.91 -5.57 -3.78
CA GLY A 307 -26.81 -6.71 -3.75
C GLY A 307 -27.85 -6.67 -2.61
N PRO A 308 -28.67 -7.73 -2.50
CA PRO A 308 -29.86 -7.73 -1.64
C PRO A 308 -29.60 -8.13 -0.18
N SER A 309 -28.36 -8.51 0.17
CA SER A 309 -28.03 -8.93 1.53
C SER A 309 -28.00 -7.73 2.49
N ALA A 310 -28.05 -7.98 3.80
CA ALA A 310 -27.88 -6.93 4.81
C ALA A 310 -26.41 -6.52 4.94
N TRP A 311 -26.16 -5.21 5.00
CA TRP A 311 -24.83 -4.59 5.14
C TRP A 311 -24.78 -3.70 6.37
N LEU A 312 -23.56 -3.42 6.83
CA LEU A 312 -23.32 -2.49 7.92
C LEU A 312 -23.76 -1.08 7.51
N GLY A 313 -24.66 -0.50 8.30
CA GLY A 313 -25.19 0.85 8.09
C GLY A 313 -24.75 1.83 9.20
N ALA A 314 -25.07 3.12 9.10
CA ALA A 314 -25.90 3.77 8.07
C ALA A 314 -25.16 3.96 6.72
N GLN A 315 -25.90 4.00 5.61
CA GLN A 315 -25.34 4.20 4.27
C GLN A 315 -24.96 5.69 4.02
N THR A 316 -23.81 5.95 3.41
CA THR A 316 -23.34 7.33 3.14
C THR A 316 -24.30 8.08 2.21
N SER A 317 -24.74 7.45 1.11
CA SER A 317 -25.72 8.01 0.17
C SER A 317 -27.01 8.45 0.89
N ASP A 318 -27.64 7.55 1.64
CA ASP A 318 -28.88 7.83 2.37
C ASP A 318 -28.67 8.93 3.43
N THR A 319 -27.53 8.89 4.13
CA THR A 319 -27.22 9.88 5.16
C THR A 319 -27.08 11.29 4.58
N VAL A 320 -26.44 11.42 3.41
CA VAL A 320 -26.33 12.71 2.71
C VAL A 320 -27.70 13.21 2.27
N LYS A 321 -28.52 12.36 1.63
CA LYS A 321 -29.91 12.70 1.23
C LYS A 321 -30.72 13.21 2.41
N GLU A 322 -30.69 12.48 3.53
CA GLU A 322 -31.45 12.82 4.73
C GLU A 322 -30.98 14.12 5.37
N TYR A 323 -29.67 14.39 5.42
CA TYR A 323 -29.15 15.65 5.94
C TYR A 323 -29.53 16.83 5.06
N VAL A 324 -29.34 16.73 3.74
CA VAL A 324 -29.70 17.79 2.80
C VAL A 324 -31.21 18.07 2.84
N ALA A 325 -32.04 17.04 2.89
CA ALA A 325 -33.50 17.18 3.01
C ALA A 325 -33.94 17.89 4.32
N ARG A 326 -33.12 17.82 5.38
CA ARG A 326 -33.35 18.49 6.66
C ARG A 326 -32.70 19.88 6.74
N GLY A 327 -32.11 20.37 5.64
CA GLY A 327 -31.46 21.68 5.56
C GLY A 327 -30.00 21.70 6.04
N GLN A 328 -29.42 20.57 6.43
CA GLN A 328 -27.98 20.49 6.68
C GLN A 328 -27.25 20.30 5.36
N THR A 329 -26.76 21.39 4.80
CA THR A 329 -26.13 21.41 3.47
C THR A 329 -24.62 21.55 3.51
N ASP A 330 -24.03 21.85 4.67
CA ASP A 330 -22.59 21.97 4.86
C ASP A 330 -22.03 20.64 5.42
N LEU A 331 -21.51 19.80 4.52
CA LEU A 331 -20.99 18.45 4.83
C LEU A 331 -19.60 18.25 4.23
N VAL A 332 -18.68 17.65 4.98
CA VAL A 332 -17.38 17.18 4.46
C VAL A 332 -17.32 15.66 4.51
N LEU A 333 -17.32 15.03 3.33
CA LEU A 333 -17.12 13.60 3.15
C LEU A 333 -15.63 13.26 3.29
N VAL A 334 -15.29 12.37 4.22
CA VAL A 334 -13.90 12.00 4.53
C VAL A 334 -13.68 10.51 4.18
N PRO A 335 -12.87 10.19 3.16
CA PRO A 335 -12.55 8.80 2.80
C PRO A 335 -11.59 8.18 3.83
N ILE A 336 -12.11 7.64 4.93
CA ILE A 336 -11.31 7.32 6.13
C ILE A 336 -10.61 5.95 6.08
N ALA A 337 -11.04 5.08 5.17
CA ALA A 337 -10.57 3.70 5.07
C ALA A 337 -9.71 3.41 3.82
N PHE A 338 -9.37 4.45 3.06
CA PHE A 338 -8.50 4.35 1.89
C PHE A 338 -7.51 5.51 1.85
N THR A 339 -6.33 5.24 1.32
CA THR A 339 -5.17 6.15 1.38
C THR A 339 -4.91 6.87 0.06
N SER A 340 -5.54 6.45 -1.03
CA SER A 340 -5.39 7.08 -2.35
C SER A 340 -6.74 7.17 -3.05
N ASP A 341 -6.86 8.09 -4.00
CA ASP A 341 -8.04 8.13 -4.87
C ASP A 341 -8.20 6.82 -5.65
N HIS A 342 -9.46 6.45 -5.85
CA HIS A 342 -9.89 5.25 -6.56
C HIS A 342 -11.37 5.43 -6.93
N ILE A 343 -11.98 4.42 -7.55
CA ILE A 343 -13.37 4.52 -8.05
C ILE A 343 -14.38 4.92 -6.96
N GLU A 344 -14.17 4.48 -5.71
CA GLU A 344 -15.09 4.75 -4.61
C GLU A 344 -15.00 6.20 -4.11
N THR A 345 -13.94 6.95 -4.44
CA THR A 345 -13.87 8.39 -4.17
C THR A 345 -14.26 9.20 -5.41
N LEU A 346 -13.60 8.94 -6.54
CA LEU A 346 -13.73 9.77 -7.75
C LEU A 346 -15.06 9.58 -8.50
N TYR A 347 -15.72 8.44 -8.33
CA TYR A 347 -17.00 8.17 -8.97
C TYR A 347 -18.12 8.13 -7.94
N GLU A 348 -18.03 7.25 -6.94
CA GLU A 348 -19.12 7.08 -5.99
C GLU A 348 -19.32 8.32 -5.12
N ILE A 349 -18.27 8.87 -4.51
CA ILE A 349 -18.44 10.09 -3.70
C ILE A 349 -18.64 11.33 -4.58
N ASP A 350 -17.72 11.57 -5.51
CA ASP A 350 -17.72 12.84 -6.27
C ASP A 350 -18.90 12.94 -7.24
N GLN A 351 -19.33 11.85 -7.89
CA GLN A 351 -20.43 11.88 -8.86
C GLN A 351 -21.74 11.42 -8.21
N GLU A 352 -21.82 10.17 -7.72
CA GLU A 352 -23.10 9.64 -7.21
C GLU A 352 -23.57 10.39 -5.94
N VAL A 353 -22.71 10.56 -4.93
CA VAL A 353 -23.13 11.19 -3.67
C VAL A 353 -23.20 12.72 -3.76
N MET A 354 -22.17 13.38 -4.29
CA MET A 354 -22.14 14.85 -4.32
C MET A 354 -23.02 15.45 -5.44
N GLU A 355 -23.06 14.85 -6.63
CA GLU A 355 -23.88 15.39 -7.73
C GLU A 355 -25.33 14.93 -7.63
N GLU A 356 -25.57 13.62 -7.46
CA GLU A 356 -26.93 13.07 -7.49
C GLU A 356 -27.63 13.23 -6.13
N ASP A 357 -27.04 12.72 -5.05
CA ASP A 357 -27.69 12.63 -3.74
C ASP A 357 -27.76 13.96 -2.99
N ALA A 358 -26.70 14.77 -3.09
CA ALA A 358 -26.67 16.13 -2.55
C ALA A 358 -27.24 17.17 -3.52
N HIS A 359 -27.72 16.76 -4.70
CA HIS A 359 -28.25 17.66 -5.74
C HIS A 359 -27.27 18.79 -6.12
N ASN A 360 -25.98 18.47 -6.24
CA ASN A 360 -24.90 19.44 -6.49
C ASN A 360 -24.86 20.60 -5.48
N ASN A 361 -25.21 20.35 -4.22
CA ASN A 361 -25.15 21.38 -3.20
C ASN A 361 -23.68 21.80 -2.96
N PRO A 362 -23.33 23.10 -3.12
CA PRO A 362 -21.94 23.56 -3.03
C PRO A 362 -21.34 23.46 -1.62
N GLY A 363 -22.19 23.28 -0.60
CA GLY A 363 -21.77 23.04 0.79
C GLY A 363 -21.38 21.58 1.06
N VAL A 364 -21.70 20.64 0.16
CA VAL A 364 -21.25 19.25 0.29
C VAL A 364 -19.93 19.10 -0.46
N LYS A 365 -18.87 18.74 0.26
CA LYS A 365 -17.51 18.64 -0.28
C LYS A 365 -16.86 17.34 0.16
N ARG A 366 -15.81 16.92 -0.54
CA ARG A 366 -14.96 15.79 -0.15
C ARG A 366 -13.57 16.28 0.29
N ALA A 367 -13.06 15.75 1.40
CA ALA A 367 -11.67 15.91 1.80
C ALA A 367 -10.74 15.14 0.84
N GLU A 368 -9.58 15.70 0.53
CA GLU A 368 -8.64 15.04 -0.37
C GLU A 368 -8.20 13.67 0.18
N SER A 369 -7.99 12.71 -0.73
CA SER A 369 -7.32 11.45 -0.38
C SER A 369 -5.85 11.71 -0.01
N LEU A 370 -5.23 10.83 0.78
CA LEU A 370 -3.86 11.08 1.27
C LEU A 370 -2.83 11.13 0.13
N ASN A 371 -3.00 10.32 -0.92
CA ASN A 371 -2.26 10.42 -2.19
C ASN A 371 -0.75 10.66 -1.98
N GLY A 372 -0.20 11.75 -2.49
CA GLY A 372 1.21 12.11 -2.38
C GLY A 372 1.57 12.94 -1.15
N SER A 373 0.72 12.98 -0.11
CA SER A 373 0.98 13.76 1.10
C SER A 373 2.32 13.40 1.72
N PRO A 374 3.25 14.36 1.88
CA PRO A 374 4.55 14.12 2.51
C PRO A 374 4.41 13.58 3.94
N VAL A 375 3.46 14.11 4.71
CA VAL A 375 3.16 13.66 6.08
C VAL A 375 2.76 12.19 6.10
N PHE A 376 1.94 11.77 5.13
CA PHE A 376 1.54 10.37 5.01
C PHE A 376 2.70 9.46 4.61
N ILE A 377 3.57 9.89 3.68
CA ILE A 377 4.74 9.11 3.25
C ILE A 377 5.76 8.97 4.40
N GLU A 378 5.96 10.02 5.19
CA GLU A 378 6.76 9.98 6.42
C GLU A 378 6.15 9.00 7.43
N ALA A 379 4.82 9.00 7.60
CA ALA A 379 4.12 8.05 8.45
C ALA A 379 4.37 6.59 8.03
N LEU A 380 4.29 6.29 6.72
CA LEU A 380 4.58 4.95 6.20
C LEU A 380 6.02 4.52 6.52
N ALA A 381 6.99 5.43 6.42
CA ALA A 381 8.39 5.14 6.70
C ALA A 381 8.61 4.91 8.20
N ASP A 382 7.95 5.69 9.05
CA ASP A 382 7.97 5.54 10.51
C ASP A 382 7.40 4.18 10.94
N ILE A 383 6.21 3.80 10.43
CA ILE A 383 5.60 2.48 10.67
C ILE A 383 6.54 1.35 10.26
N ALA A 384 7.15 1.46 9.07
CA ALA A 384 8.08 0.45 8.57
C ALA A 384 9.33 0.33 9.45
N LYS A 385 9.88 1.46 9.90
CA LYS A 385 11.03 1.50 10.81
C LYS A 385 10.71 0.87 12.15
N GLU A 386 9.60 1.26 12.79
CA GLU A 386 9.16 0.70 14.07
C GLU A 386 9.03 -0.83 13.99
N HIS A 387 8.41 -1.32 12.92
CA HIS A 387 8.27 -2.76 12.66
C HIS A 387 9.64 -3.45 12.56
N LEU A 388 10.54 -2.94 11.71
CA LEU A 388 11.88 -3.51 11.52
C LEU A 388 12.73 -3.50 12.80
N GLN A 389 12.60 -2.46 13.63
CA GLN A 389 13.33 -2.34 14.89
C GLN A 389 12.77 -3.25 15.99
N SER A 390 11.45 -3.44 16.03
CA SER A 390 10.79 -4.26 17.04
C SER A 390 11.18 -5.75 16.98
N GLY A 391 11.56 -6.23 15.78
CA GLY A 391 11.87 -7.63 15.52
C GLY A 391 10.66 -8.57 15.56
N VAL A 392 9.43 -8.04 15.72
CA VAL A 392 8.22 -8.87 15.69
C VAL A 392 7.83 -9.20 14.24
N SER A 393 7.26 -10.38 14.03
CA SER A 393 6.87 -10.83 12.70
C SER A 393 5.48 -10.35 12.27
N CYS A 394 4.59 -10.04 13.23
CA CYS A 394 3.23 -9.55 12.99
C CYS A 394 2.64 -8.89 14.23
N SER A 395 1.48 -8.24 14.11
CA SER A 395 0.74 -7.71 15.26
C SER A 395 0.25 -8.82 16.20
N ARG A 396 -0.06 -8.47 17.46
CA ARG A 396 -0.69 -9.40 18.40
C ARG A 396 -2.08 -9.87 17.93
N GLN A 397 -2.83 -9.00 17.25
CA GLN A 397 -4.15 -9.34 16.70
C GLN A 397 -4.06 -10.40 15.58
N MET A 398 -2.92 -10.54 14.90
CA MET A 398 -2.75 -11.63 13.92
C MET A 398 -2.84 -13.01 14.55
N GLY A 399 -2.47 -13.16 15.82
CA GLY A 399 -2.63 -14.41 16.57
C GLY A 399 -4.10 -14.78 16.86
N LEU A 400 -5.03 -13.83 16.75
CA LEU A 400 -6.46 -14.05 16.99
C LEU A 400 -7.23 -14.13 15.67
N ARG A 401 -7.95 -15.22 15.46
CA ARG A 401 -8.84 -15.40 14.29
C ARG A 401 -10.26 -14.97 14.68
N CYS A 402 -11.06 -14.53 13.71
CA CYS A 402 -12.47 -14.20 13.96
C CYS A 402 -13.18 -15.40 14.62
N GLN A 403 -14.09 -15.09 15.54
CA GLN A 403 -14.80 -16.06 16.38
C GLN A 403 -15.56 -17.10 15.53
N GLY A 404 -16.18 -16.67 14.44
CA GLY A 404 -16.92 -17.53 13.51
C GLY A 404 -16.12 -18.04 12.30
N CYS A 405 -14.79 -17.87 12.27
CA CYS A 405 -14.01 -18.25 11.10
C CYS A 405 -13.87 -19.77 10.95
N LYS A 406 -14.21 -20.27 9.75
CA LYS A 406 -14.06 -21.68 9.34
C LYS A 406 -12.99 -21.89 8.26
N SER A 407 -12.26 -20.84 7.89
CA SER A 407 -11.25 -20.92 6.83
C SER A 407 -9.96 -21.52 7.38
N GLU A 408 -9.58 -22.70 6.87
CA GLU A 408 -8.28 -23.31 7.10
C GLU A 408 -7.14 -22.47 6.52
N ARG A 409 -7.39 -21.81 5.39
CA ARG A 409 -6.42 -20.90 4.77
C ARG A 409 -6.02 -19.77 5.72
N CYS A 410 -7.01 -19.17 6.39
CA CYS A 410 -6.75 -18.14 7.42
C CYS A 410 -5.97 -18.69 8.62
N LEU A 411 -6.19 -19.95 9.01
CA LEU A 411 -5.43 -20.57 10.10
C LEU A 411 -3.96 -20.74 9.72
N GLU A 412 -3.70 -21.35 8.57
CA GLU A 412 -2.34 -21.63 8.09
C GLU A 412 -1.56 -20.34 7.75
N GLN A 413 -2.24 -19.36 7.17
CA GLN A 413 -1.66 -18.03 6.94
C GLN A 413 -1.27 -17.34 8.26
N LYS A 414 -2.11 -17.40 9.30
CA LYS A 414 -1.78 -16.82 10.61
C LYS A 414 -0.59 -17.55 11.27
N LYS A 415 -0.57 -18.88 11.23
CA LYS A 415 0.58 -19.68 11.72
C LYS A 415 1.88 -19.32 11.01
N PHE A 416 1.82 -19.07 9.71
CA PHE A 416 2.99 -18.69 8.91
C PHE A 416 3.68 -17.44 9.45
N PHE A 417 2.92 -16.38 9.77
CA PHE A 417 3.48 -15.12 10.28
C PHE A 417 3.70 -15.12 11.80
N ALA A 418 2.75 -15.61 12.59
CA ALA A 418 2.80 -15.52 14.05
C ALA A 418 3.72 -16.59 14.70
N GLY A 419 4.10 -17.62 13.93
CA GLY A 419 4.91 -18.74 14.42
C GLY A 419 4.14 -19.69 15.34
N GLU A 420 4.81 -20.75 15.79
CA GLU A 420 4.21 -21.82 16.61
C GLU A 420 3.87 -21.39 18.05
N GLN A 421 4.51 -20.33 18.54
CA GLN A 421 4.25 -19.79 19.89
C GLN A 421 2.93 -19.01 19.98
N ALA A 422 2.35 -18.61 18.85
CA ALA A 422 1.05 -17.98 18.82
C ALA A 422 -0.03 -19.03 19.10
N LYS A 423 -0.72 -18.91 20.24
CA LYS A 423 -1.91 -19.70 20.59
C LYS A 423 -3.08 -19.34 19.64
N ILE A 424 -3.00 -19.77 18.39
CA ILE A 424 -4.04 -19.54 17.39
C ILE A 424 -5.13 -20.59 17.60
N LEU A 425 -6.38 -20.15 17.77
CA LEU A 425 -7.52 -21.04 17.98
C LEU A 425 -7.68 -22.01 16.79
N PRO A 426 -7.79 -23.34 17.05
CA PRO A 426 -7.97 -24.33 15.99
C PRO A 426 -9.32 -24.13 15.29
N THR A 427 -9.48 -24.72 14.11
CA THR A 427 -10.78 -24.72 13.41
C THR A 427 -11.79 -25.56 14.18
N VAL A 428 -12.92 -24.93 14.53
CA VAL A 428 -14.07 -25.65 15.08
C VAL A 428 -14.66 -26.48 13.94
N ARG A 429 -14.60 -27.80 14.09
CA ARG A 429 -15.20 -28.76 13.14
C ARG A 429 -16.71 -28.70 13.19
#